data_AF-A0A7Z2YFX9-F1
#
_entry.id   AF-A0A7Z2YFX9-F1
#
_cell.length_a   1.000
_cell.length_b   1.000
_cell.length_c   1.000
_cell.angle_alpha   90.00
_cell.angle_beta   90.00
_cell.angle_gamma   90.00
#
_symmetry.space_group_name_H-M   'P 1'
#
loop_
_entity.id
_entity.type
_entity.pdbx_description
1 polymer ?
#
loop_
_entity_poly.entity_id
_entity_poly.type
_entity_poly.pdbx_seq_one_letter_code
_entity_poly.pdbx_strand_id
1 'polypeptide(L)'
;MNKPHKGIWTAYILSCFTPFTCLISGVIAIVYAGYRLDKGEDGEVMDSHYYGLIRTFFLNLTFFVVLIVTVATSNGVLKGINDYWYRSHVIDDIAFYIPYIGMFIAAIAIVIWFVRMFQGMKLLNENKPFERFTRPDL
;
A
#
# COMPACT_ATOMS: atom_id res chain seq x y z
N MET A 1 29.70 -10.50 21.80
CA MET A 1 28.81 -11.67 21.66
C MET A 1 28.06 -11.56 20.34
N ASN A 2 28.46 -12.34 19.32
CA ASN A 2 27.84 -12.37 17.99
C ASN A 2 26.51 -13.13 18.04
N LYS A 3 25.39 -12.41 17.96
CA LYS A 3 24.07 -13.02 17.71
C LYS A 3 23.86 -13.14 16.19
N PRO A 4 23.24 -14.22 15.69
CA PRO A 4 23.15 -14.49 14.26
C PRO A 4 22.28 -13.45 13.54
N HIS A 5 22.84 -12.80 12.51
CA HIS A 5 22.24 -11.77 11.65
C HIS A 5 21.08 -12.26 10.74
N LYS A 6 20.44 -13.40 11.06
CA LYS A 6 19.41 -14.04 10.22
C LYS A 6 18.21 -13.12 9.95
N GLY A 7 17.86 -12.24 10.90
CA GLY A 7 16.80 -11.25 10.72
C GLY A 7 17.12 -10.18 9.66
N ILE A 8 18.38 -9.75 9.57
CA ILE A 8 18.84 -8.77 8.57
C ILE A 8 18.81 -9.39 7.17
N TRP A 9 19.24 -10.64 7.02
CA TRP A 9 19.19 -11.34 5.73
C TRP A 9 17.75 -11.51 5.22
N THR A 10 16.83 -11.84 6.14
CA THR A 10 15.39 -11.91 5.82
C THR A 10 14.85 -10.54 5.41
N ALA A 11 15.24 -9.45 6.09
CA ALA A 11 14.86 -8.10 5.72
C ALA A 11 15.41 -7.70 4.34
N TYR A 12 16.65 -8.05 4.00
CA TYR A 12 17.21 -7.80 2.67
C TYR A 12 16.44 -8.53 1.57
N ILE A 13 16.14 -9.81 1.77
CA ILE A 13 15.37 -10.60 0.79
C ILE A 13 13.97 -10.04 0.62
N LEU A 14 13.26 -9.78 1.71
CA LEU A 14 11.93 -9.19 1.67
C LEU A 14 11.94 -7.81 1.00
N SER A 15 12.95 -6.99 1.28
CA SER A 15 13.12 -5.66 0.66
C SER A 15 13.36 -5.74 -0.84
N CYS A 16 13.99 -6.80 -1.35
CA CYS A 16 14.10 -7.06 -2.78
C CYS A 16 12.76 -7.48 -3.40
N PHE A 17 11.91 -8.22 -2.69
CA PHE A 17 10.59 -8.59 -3.23
C PHE A 17 9.60 -7.42 -3.29
N THR A 18 9.68 -6.47 -2.34
CA THR A 18 8.79 -5.29 -2.27
C THR A 18 8.67 -4.50 -3.59
N PRO A 19 9.77 -4.08 -4.25
CA PRO A 19 9.69 -3.37 -5.53
C PRO A 19 9.22 -4.29 -6.68
N PHE A 20 9.65 -5.55 -6.68
CA PHE A 20 9.41 -6.46 -7.81
C PHE A 20 7.96 -6.94 -7.91
N THR A 21 7.31 -7.26 -6.79
CA THR A 21 5.96 -7.86 -6.84
C THR A 21 4.85 -6.81 -6.87
N CYS A 22 5.00 -5.72 -6.10
CA CYS A 22 3.92 -4.76 -5.91
C CYS A 22 4.07 -3.48 -6.75
N LEU A 23 5.30 -3.02 -6.97
CA LEU A 23 5.56 -1.75 -7.65
C LEU A 23 5.63 -1.93 -9.17
N ILE A 24 6.42 -2.89 -9.66
CA ILE A 24 6.56 -3.13 -11.11
C ILE A 24 5.22 -3.57 -11.74
N SER A 25 4.51 -4.53 -11.13
CA SER A 25 3.22 -5.00 -11.64
C SER A 25 2.17 -3.87 -11.69
N GLY A 26 2.14 -3.03 -10.66
CA GLY A 26 1.27 -1.88 -10.57
C GLY A 26 1.57 -0.79 -11.59
N VAL A 27 2.85 -0.49 -11.80
CA VAL A 27 3.31 0.47 -12.82
C VAL A 27 2.90 0.01 -14.21
N ILE A 28 3.12 -1.27 -14.56
CA ILE A 28 2.71 -1.82 -15.86
C ILE A 28 1.20 -1.71 -16.06
N ALA A 29 0.41 -2.05 -15.03
CA ALA A 29 -1.05 -1.97 -15.09
C ALA A 29 -1.56 -0.53 -15.30
N ILE A 30 -0.93 0.46 -14.66
CA ILE A 30 -1.28 1.88 -14.84
C ILE A 30 -0.87 2.39 -16.21
N VAL A 31 0.35 2.07 -16.67
CA VAL A 31 0.81 2.49 -18.00
C VAL A 31 -0.10 1.93 -19.08
N TYR A 32 -0.52 0.67 -18.95
CA TYR A 32 -1.49 0.06 -19.86
C TYR A 32 -2.87 0.74 -19.79
N ALA A 33 -3.40 0.96 -18.59
CA ALA A 33 -4.68 1.64 -18.39
C ALA A 33 -4.67 3.08 -18.94
N GLY A 34 -3.59 3.83 -18.70
CA GLY A 34 -3.39 5.17 -19.21
C GLY A 34 -3.26 5.22 -20.73
N TYR A 35 -2.53 4.26 -21.33
CA TYR A 35 -2.41 4.15 -22.78
C TYR A 35 -3.75 3.85 -23.46
N ARG A 36 -4.60 3.01 -22.85
CA ARG A 36 -5.93 2.69 -23.38
C ARG A 36 -6.91 3.85 -23.22
N LEU A 37 -6.86 4.54 -22.07
CA LEU A 37 -7.60 5.78 -21.84
C LEU A 37 -7.28 6.88 -22.85
N ASP A 38 -5.99 7.09 -23.16
CA ASP A 38 -5.54 8.13 -24.09
C ASP A 38 -6.05 7.89 -25.52
N LYS A 39 -6.27 6.62 -25.89
CA LYS A 39 -6.88 6.28 -27.18
C LYS A 39 -8.38 6.53 -27.24
N GLY A 40 -9.10 6.50 -26.11
CA GLY A 40 -10.53 6.81 -26.04
C GLY A 40 -11.45 5.92 -26.89
N GLU A 41 -10.98 4.74 -27.31
CA GLU A 41 -11.68 3.84 -28.24
C GLU A 41 -12.57 2.78 -27.54
N ASP A 42 -12.50 2.67 -26.20
CA ASP A 42 -13.06 1.53 -25.44
C ASP A 42 -14.44 1.79 -24.79
N GLY A 43 -14.97 3.00 -24.94
CA GLY A 43 -16.29 3.40 -24.41
C GLY A 43 -16.31 3.79 -22.93
N GLU A 44 -17.33 4.56 -22.54
CA GLU A 44 -17.42 5.19 -21.20
C GLU A 44 -17.32 4.22 -20.02
N VAL A 45 -17.81 2.98 -20.19
CA VAL A 45 -17.78 1.95 -19.15
C VAL A 45 -16.34 1.48 -18.89
N MET A 46 -15.55 1.23 -19.92
CA MET A 46 -14.14 0.81 -19.78
C MET A 46 -13.27 1.95 -19.25
N ASP A 47 -13.49 3.16 -19.74
CA ASP A 47 -12.78 4.34 -19.26
C ASP A 47 -12.98 4.56 -17.76
N SER A 48 -14.21 4.40 -17.26
CA SER A 48 -14.51 4.50 -15.82
C SER A 48 -13.72 3.49 -14.97
N HIS A 49 -13.48 2.28 -15.50
CA HIS A 49 -12.71 1.24 -14.83
C HIS A 49 -11.22 1.52 -14.86
N TYR A 50 -10.68 1.98 -15.99
CA TYR A 50 -9.27 2.37 -16.09
C TYR A 50 -8.95 3.52 -15.11
N TYR A 51 -9.80 4.56 -15.05
CA TYR A 51 -9.66 5.63 -14.06
C TYR A 51 -9.76 5.13 -12.61
N GLY A 52 -10.75 4.26 -12.32
CA GLY A 52 -10.93 3.65 -11.01
C GLY A 52 -9.72 2.83 -10.55
N LEU A 53 -9.12 2.08 -11.48
CA LEU A 53 -7.93 1.26 -11.26
C LEU A 53 -6.70 2.13 -10.91
N ILE A 54 -6.44 3.15 -11.73
CA ILE A 54 -5.33 4.10 -11.54
C ILE A 54 -5.46 4.80 -10.17
N ARG A 55 -6.65 5.36 -9.88
CA ARG A 55 -6.90 6.08 -8.62
C ARG A 55 -6.74 5.19 -7.39
N THR A 56 -7.32 3.99 -7.43
CA THR A 56 -7.26 3.05 -6.30
C THR A 56 -5.82 2.59 -6.05
N PHE A 57 -5.04 2.38 -7.11
CA PHE A 57 -3.62 2.06 -6.97
C PHE A 57 -2.85 3.18 -6.26
N PHE A 58 -2.95 4.43 -6.74
CA PHE A 58 -2.21 5.55 -6.14
C PHE A 58 -2.61 5.84 -4.69
N LEU A 59 -3.91 5.71 -4.36
CA LEU A 59 -4.39 5.85 -2.99
C LEU A 59 -3.79 4.78 -2.07
N ASN A 60 -3.78 3.53 -2.51
CA ASN A 60 -3.21 2.43 -1.72
C ASN A 60 -1.69 2.54 -1.61
N LEU A 61 -1.00 2.89 -2.70
CA LEU A 61 0.44 3.11 -2.69
C LEU A 61 0.81 4.20 -1.69
N THR A 62 0.15 5.36 -1.76
CA THR A 62 0.35 6.47 -0.83
C THR A 62 0.09 6.04 0.60
N PHE A 63 -1.01 5.31 0.86
CA PHE A 63 -1.33 4.80 2.18
C PHE A 63 -0.23 3.91 2.75
N PHE A 64 0.27 2.93 1.99
CA PHE A 64 1.33 2.04 2.45
C PHE A 64 2.65 2.77 2.67
N VAL A 65 3.03 3.70 1.79
CA VAL A 65 4.24 4.51 1.96
C VAL A 65 4.17 5.33 3.25
N VAL A 66 3.05 6.05 3.46
CA VAL A 66 2.84 6.84 4.69
C VAL A 66 2.88 5.95 5.93
N LEU A 67 2.19 4.80 5.90
CA LEU A 67 2.17 3.86 7.02
C LEU A 67 3.58 3.35 7.39
N ILE A 68 4.39 2.98 6.39
CA ILE A 68 5.77 2.51 6.60
C ILE A 68 6.62 3.62 7.21
N VAL A 69 6.55 4.84 6.67
CA VAL A 69 7.30 5.98 7.20
C VAL A 69 6.87 6.28 8.64
N THR A 70 5.57 6.32 8.93
CA THR A 70 5.05 6.54 10.28
C THR A 70 5.57 5.49 11.27
N VAL A 71 5.47 4.20 10.93
CA VAL A 71 5.93 3.11 11.80
C VAL A 71 7.45 3.20 12.04
N ALA A 72 8.23 3.44 10.99
CA ALA A 72 9.69 3.57 11.10
C ALA A 72 10.09 4.79 11.95
N THR A 73 9.47 5.94 11.71
CA THR A 73 9.74 7.17 12.46
C THR A 73 9.31 7.04 13.91
N SER A 74 8.11 6.53 14.21
CA SER A 74 7.65 6.33 15.59
C SER A 74 8.56 5.40 16.37
N ASN A 75 9.01 4.28 15.77
CA ASN A 75 9.93 3.36 16.40
C ASN A 75 11.32 4.00 16.63
N GLY A 76 11.84 4.71 15.63
CA GLY A 76 13.11 5.45 15.74
C GLY A 76 13.10 6.53 16.82
N VAL A 77 12.02 7.32 16.90
CA VAL A 77 11.85 8.38 17.90
C VAL A 77 11.76 7.80 19.30
N LEU A 78 10.96 6.75 19.52
CA LEU A 78 10.81 6.14 20.85
C LEU A 78 12.11 5.50 21.34
N LYS A 79 12.83 4.82 20.45
CA LYS A 79 14.14 4.28 20.78
C LYS A 79 15.15 5.39 21.10
N GLY A 80 15.11 6.50 20.36
CA GLY A 80 15.92 7.68 20.66
C GLY A 80 15.59 8.33 22.01
N ILE A 81 14.30 8.46 22.36
CA ILE A 81 13.89 9.00 23.67
C ILE A 81 14.37 8.08 24.80
N ASN A 82 14.26 6.77 24.63
CA ASN A 82 14.71 5.80 25.63
C ASN A 82 16.23 5.84 25.85
N ASP A 83 17.00 5.83 24.75
CA ASP A 83 18.47 5.76 24.82
C ASP A 83 19.11 7.07 25.30
N TYR A 84 18.54 8.24 24.96
CA TYR A 84 19.17 9.54 25.21
C TYR A 84 18.59 10.34 26.38
N TRP A 85 17.30 10.21 26.69
CA TRP A 85 16.61 11.10 27.62
C TRP A 85 16.05 10.38 28.85
N TYR A 86 15.44 9.20 28.67
CA TYR A 86 14.76 8.52 29.78
C TYR A 86 14.68 7.00 29.57
N ARG A 87 15.52 6.25 30.29
CA ARG A 87 15.46 4.78 30.28
C ARG A 87 14.25 4.28 31.05
N SER A 88 13.25 3.79 30.33
CA SER A 88 12.06 3.18 30.93
C SER A 88 11.68 1.92 30.16
N HIS A 89 11.49 0.83 30.89
CA HIS A 89 10.99 -0.43 30.34
C HIS A 89 9.64 -0.28 29.61
N VAL A 90 8.83 0.72 30.00
CA VAL A 90 7.53 1.00 29.37
C VAL A 90 7.69 1.53 27.94
N ILE A 91 8.72 2.35 27.68
CA ILE A 91 8.96 2.91 26.34
C ILE A 91 9.48 1.83 25.39
N ASP A 92 10.32 0.92 25.88
CA ASP A 92 10.80 -0.24 25.12
C ASP A 92 9.66 -1.20 24.74
N ASP A 93 8.75 -1.49 25.69
CA ASP A 93 7.60 -2.35 25.42
C ASP A 93 6.70 -1.72 24.34
N ILE A 94 6.40 -0.42 24.44
CA ILE A 94 5.59 0.28 23.43
C ILE A 94 6.27 0.28 22.06
N ALA A 95 7.58 0.56 22.00
CA ALA A 95 8.36 0.57 20.76
C ALA A 95 8.36 -0.80 20.07
N PHE A 96 8.36 -1.89 20.86
CA PHE A 96 8.28 -3.25 20.34
C PHE A 96 6.92 -3.55 19.67
N TYR A 97 5.81 -3.01 20.17
CA TYR A 97 4.47 -3.28 19.63
C TYR A 97 4.13 -2.47 18.36
N ILE A 98 4.75 -1.32 18.14
CA ILE A 98 4.43 -0.42 17.01
C ILE A 98 4.51 -1.11 15.63
N PRO A 99 5.57 -1.88 15.31
CA PRO A 99 5.63 -2.61 14.04
C PRO A 99 4.49 -3.63 13.86
N TYR A 100 4.05 -4.29 14.93
CA TYR A 100 2.96 -5.27 14.87
C TYR A 100 1.60 -4.60 14.62
N ILE A 101 1.36 -3.44 15.24
CA ILE A 101 0.15 -2.65 14.98
C ILE A 101 0.16 -2.16 13.52
N GLY A 102 1.30 -1.66 13.04
CA GLY A 102 1.47 -1.28 11.64
C GLY A 102 1.19 -2.44 10.67
N MET A 103 1.71 -3.63 10.98
CA MET A 103 1.45 -4.84 10.20
C MET A 103 -0.03 -5.23 10.20
N PHE A 104 -0.70 -5.13 11.34
CA PHE A 104 -2.14 -5.43 11.45
C PHE A 104 -2.99 -4.47 10.61
N ILE A 105 -2.72 -3.16 10.69
CA ILE A 105 -3.39 -2.14 9.87
C ILE A 105 -3.13 -2.40 8.38
N ALA A 106 -1.89 -2.72 8.00
CA ALA A 106 -1.53 -3.06 6.64
C ALA A 106 -2.30 -4.29 6.13
N ALA A 107 -2.40 -5.35 6.95
CA ALA A 107 -3.13 -6.56 6.59
C ALA A 107 -4.62 -6.27 6.32
N ILE A 108 -5.28 -5.48 7.16
CA ILE A 108 -6.68 -5.07 6.95
C ILE A 108 -6.81 -4.26 5.65
N ALA A 109 -5.90 -3.33 5.39
CA ALA A 109 -5.92 -2.53 4.18
C ALA A 109 -5.78 -3.38 2.91
N ILE A 110 -4.91 -4.40 2.93
CA ILE A 110 -4.76 -5.37 1.84
C ILE A 110 -6.08 -6.12 1.60
N VAL A 111 -6.74 -6.61 2.65
CA VAL A 111 -8.03 -7.30 2.54
C VAL A 111 -9.08 -6.40 1.91
N ILE A 112 -9.21 -5.15 2.40
CA ILE A 112 -10.16 -4.17 1.85
C ILE A 112 -9.84 -3.88 0.37
N TRP A 113 -8.57 -3.77 0.00
CA TRP A 113 -8.16 -3.57 -1.38
C TRP A 113 -8.56 -4.74 -2.28
N PHE A 114 -8.31 -5.98 -1.86
CA PHE A 114 -8.74 -7.17 -2.60
C PHE A 114 -10.26 -7.18 -2.80
N VAL A 115 -11.03 -6.94 -1.74
CA VAL A 115 -12.51 -6.87 -1.83
C VAL A 115 -12.95 -5.82 -2.85
N ARG A 116 -12.34 -4.63 -2.85
CA ARG A 116 -12.63 -3.57 -3.84
C ARG A 116 -12.27 -4.00 -5.26
N MET A 117 -11.16 -4.71 -5.45
CA MET A 117 -10.76 -5.23 -6.76
C MET A 117 -11.75 -6.26 -7.30
N PHE A 118 -12.18 -7.21 -6.47
CA PHE A 118 -13.20 -8.20 -6.85
C PHE A 118 -14.54 -7.55 -7.18
N GLN A 119 -14.94 -6.51 -6.43
CA GLN A 119 -16.15 -5.74 -6.75
C GLN A 119 -16.03 -5.03 -8.11
N GLY A 120 -14.87 -4.43 -8.41
CA GLY A 120 -14.61 -3.82 -9.72
C GLY A 120 -14.67 -4.81 -10.87
N MET A 121 -14.08 -6.00 -10.71
CA MET A 121 -14.16 -7.06 -11.72
C MET A 121 -15.60 -7.56 -11.93
N LYS A 122 -16.39 -7.65 -10.85
CA LYS A 122 -17.80 -8.05 -10.93
C LYS A 122 -18.63 -7.00 -11.69
N LEU A 123 -18.42 -5.70 -11.41
CA LEU A 123 -19.08 -4.60 -12.13
C LEU A 123 -18.73 -4.59 -13.62
N LEU A 124 -17.47 -4.86 -13.96
CA LEU A 124 -17.00 -5.00 -15.33
C LEU A 124 -17.71 -6.14 -16.06
N ASN A 125 -17.89 -7.29 -15.40
CA ASN A 125 -18.61 -8.44 -15.97
C ASN A 125 -20.12 -8.17 -16.15
N GLU A 126 -20.68 -7.24 -15.38
CA GLU A 126 -22.07 -6.79 -15.50
C GLU A 126 -22.24 -5.61 -16.50
N ASN A 127 -21.17 -5.18 -17.21
CA ASN A 127 -21.15 -4.00 -18.08
C ASN A 127 -21.67 -2.71 -17.42
N LYS A 128 -21.58 -2.63 -16.09
CA LYS A 128 -21.95 -1.43 -15.34
C LYS A 128 -20.72 -0.55 -15.16
N PRO A 129 -20.85 0.78 -15.29
CA PRO A 129 -19.74 1.67 -14.98
C PRO A 129 -19.28 1.46 -13.53
N PHE A 130 -18.01 1.72 -13.27
CA PHE A 130 -17.49 1.64 -11.90
C PHE A 130 -18.10 2.80 -11.08
N GLU A 131 -19.25 2.52 -10.46
CA GLU A 131 -20.02 3.47 -9.64
C GLU A 131 -19.25 3.83 -8.36
N ARG A 132 -18.30 4.75 -8.51
CA ARG A 132 -17.91 5.63 -7.41
C ARG A 132 -17.43 7.00 -7.83
N PHE A 133 -17.31 7.30 -9.12
CA PHE A 133 -16.96 8.64 -9.59
C PHE A 133 -17.66 8.93 -10.91
N THR A 134 -18.89 9.44 -10.81
CA THR A 134 -19.27 10.59 -11.65
C THR A 134 -18.09 11.56 -11.64
N ARG A 135 -17.73 12.08 -12.81
CA ARG A 135 -16.76 13.18 -12.96
C ARG A 135 -16.93 14.19 -11.83
N PRO A 136 -15.86 14.82 -11.30
CA PRO A 136 -16.03 16.19 -10.84
C PRO A 136 -16.51 16.96 -12.07
N ASP A 137 -17.78 17.33 -12.07
CA ASP A 137 -18.39 18.11 -13.13
C ASP A 137 -17.53 19.37 -13.32
N LEU A 138 -16.80 19.43 -14.44
CA LEU A 138 -16.12 20.59 -14.98
C LEU A 138 -16.77 20.91 -16.33
#